data_AF-A0A9C9EQE7-F1
#
_entry.id   AF-A0A9C9EQE7-F1
#
_cell.length_a   1.000
_cell.length_b   1.000
_cell.length_c   1.000
_cell.angle_alpha   90.00
_cell.angle_beta   90.00
_cell.angle_gamma   90.00
#
_symmetry.space_group_name_H-M   'P 1'
#
loop_
_entity.id
_entity.type
_entity.pdbx_description
1 polymer ?
#
loop_
_entity_poly.entity_id
_entity_poly.type
_entity_poly.pdbx_seq_one_letter_code
_entity_poly.pdbx_strand_id
1 'polypeptide(L)'
;IDIIKRYPLLGVGPRNVSLIISEYRPYETGQFFSHLHNDFLEVGAEMGLIGLSALVALFIAIYVSIIKKSKERKYTRAFGISIIFTFVTAGMFEYNIGDFEAFISFWEVLSIAFLYLYGRE
;
A
#
# COMPACT_ATOMS: atom_id res chain seq x y z
N ILE A 1 3.98 -3.87 -15.53
CA ILE A 1 2.76 -4.63 -15.93
C ILE A 1 3.13 -5.99 -16.51
N ASP A 2 4.14 -6.09 -17.38
CA ASP A 2 4.50 -7.38 -18.01
C ASP A 2 4.98 -8.44 -17.02
N ILE A 3 5.68 -8.03 -15.96
CA ILE A 3 6.04 -8.92 -14.83
C ILE A 3 4.79 -9.55 -14.21
N ILE A 4 3.74 -8.75 -13.95
CA ILE A 4 2.47 -9.23 -13.38
C ILE A 4 1.79 -10.21 -14.35
N LYS A 5 1.80 -9.92 -15.66
CA LYS A 5 1.23 -10.83 -16.66
C LYS A 5 1.97 -12.17 -16.72
N ARG A 6 3.30 -12.16 -16.52
CA ARG A 6 4.14 -13.36 -16.53
C ARG A 6 4.04 -14.17 -15.23
N TYR A 7 3.90 -13.50 -14.09
CA TYR A 7 3.82 -14.11 -12.76
C TYR A 7 2.55 -13.65 -12.00
N PRO A 8 1.36 -13.98 -12.49
CA PRO A 8 0.12 -13.34 -12.04
C PRO A 8 -0.33 -13.73 -10.64
N LEU A 9 0.01 -14.92 -10.15
CA LEU A 9 -0.53 -15.42 -8.88
C LEU A 9 0.31 -14.96 -7.68
N LEU A 10 1.60 -15.31 -7.69
CA LEU A 10 2.52 -15.13 -6.56
C LEU A 10 3.59 -14.08 -6.83
N GLY A 11 3.65 -13.51 -8.04
CA GLY A 11 4.70 -12.57 -8.42
C GLY A 11 6.08 -13.24 -8.47
N VAL A 12 7.11 -12.41 -8.42
CA VAL A 12 8.51 -12.82 -8.53
C VAL A 12 9.22 -12.96 -7.18
N GLY A 13 8.50 -12.71 -6.08
CA GLY A 13 9.02 -12.70 -4.72
C GLY A 13 9.50 -11.32 -4.26
N PRO A 14 9.58 -11.10 -2.94
CA PRO A 14 9.97 -9.81 -2.37
C PRO A 14 11.38 -9.37 -2.78
N ARG A 15 11.53 -8.10 -3.12
CA ARG A 15 12.76 -7.43 -3.59
C ARG A 15 13.34 -7.94 -4.92
N ASN A 16 12.66 -8.86 -5.60
CA ASN A 16 13.16 -9.42 -6.86
C ASN A 16 12.81 -8.58 -8.09
N VAL A 17 11.90 -7.61 -7.98
CA VAL A 17 11.58 -6.70 -9.10
C VAL A 17 12.83 -5.95 -9.56
N SER A 18 13.64 -5.45 -8.63
CA SER A 18 14.92 -4.77 -8.91
C SER A 18 15.90 -5.61 -9.74
N LEU A 19 15.86 -6.94 -9.62
CA LEU A 19 16.77 -7.86 -10.30
C LEU A 19 16.35 -8.15 -11.75
N ILE A 20 15.05 -8.15 -12.02
CA ILE A 20 14.50 -8.56 -13.32
C ILE A 20 14.02 -7.39 -14.17
N ILE A 21 13.91 -6.19 -13.59
CA ILE A 21 13.29 -5.03 -14.28
C ILE A 21 14.06 -4.63 -15.55
N SER A 22 15.35 -4.94 -15.63
CA SER A 22 16.18 -4.72 -16.82
C SER A 22 15.67 -5.48 -18.05
N GLU A 23 15.13 -6.69 -17.89
CA GLU A 23 14.57 -7.49 -19.00
C GLU A 23 13.30 -6.85 -19.61
N TYR A 24 12.62 -5.99 -18.87
CA TYR A 24 11.34 -5.39 -19.26
C TYR A 24 11.47 -3.92 -19.64
N ARG A 25 12.71 -3.43 -19.84
CA ARG A 25 12.96 -2.05 -20.25
C ARG A 25 13.35 -1.97 -21.72
N PRO A 26 12.83 -0.98 -22.45
CA PRO A 26 13.20 -0.79 -23.85
C PRO A 26 14.64 -0.28 -24.03
N TYR A 27 15.25 0.33 -23.00
CA TYR A 27 16.59 0.89 -23.04
C TYR A 27 17.32 0.74 -21.69
N GLU A 28 18.61 0.46 -21.72
CA GLU A 28 19.46 0.49 -20.52
C GLU A 28 19.79 1.93 -20.16
N THR A 29 19.41 2.35 -18.95
CA THR A 29 19.64 3.72 -18.47
C THR A 29 20.90 3.87 -17.62
N GLY A 30 21.62 2.76 -17.35
CA GLY A 30 22.76 2.73 -16.42
C GLY A 30 22.40 3.08 -14.97
N GLN A 31 21.12 3.30 -14.66
CA GLN A 31 20.63 3.64 -13.33
C GLN A 31 20.17 2.39 -12.59
N PHE A 32 20.67 2.23 -11.37
CA PHE A 32 20.17 1.22 -10.44
C PHE A 32 18.73 1.55 -10.05
N PHE A 33 17.83 0.58 -10.14
CA PHE A 33 16.43 0.72 -9.79
C PHE A 33 16.12 -0.17 -8.60
N SER A 34 15.80 0.45 -7.46
CA SER A 34 15.50 -0.25 -6.21
C SER A 34 14.07 -0.78 -6.16
N HIS A 35 13.09 -0.03 -6.65
CA HIS A 35 11.66 -0.34 -6.60
C HIS A 35 10.89 0.47 -7.67
N LEU A 36 9.63 0.10 -7.91
CA LEU A 36 8.69 0.91 -8.67
C LEU A 36 8.14 2.05 -7.81
N HIS A 37 7.93 3.23 -8.38
CA HIS A 37 7.29 4.37 -7.70
C HIS A 37 5.77 4.21 -7.63
N ASN A 38 5.29 3.02 -7.25
CA ASN A 38 3.88 2.71 -7.08
C ASN A 38 3.73 1.42 -6.27
N ASP A 39 3.21 1.52 -5.05
CA ASP A 39 2.98 0.41 -4.13
C ASP A 39 2.19 -0.73 -4.79
N PHE A 40 1.16 -0.43 -5.57
CA PHE A 40 0.29 -1.44 -6.18
C PHE A 40 0.99 -2.20 -7.31
N LEU A 41 1.82 -1.52 -8.10
CA LEU A 41 2.62 -2.17 -9.13
C LEU A 41 3.76 -2.98 -8.52
N GLU A 42 4.41 -2.47 -7.48
CA GLU A 42 5.46 -3.19 -6.76
C GLU A 42 4.90 -4.46 -6.13
N VAL A 43 3.86 -4.34 -5.30
CA VAL A 43 3.20 -5.49 -4.65
C VAL A 43 2.60 -6.44 -5.67
N GLY A 44 1.98 -5.94 -6.74
CA GLY A 44 1.45 -6.78 -7.81
C GLY A 44 2.54 -7.54 -8.58
N ALA A 45 3.73 -6.97 -8.73
CA ALA A 45 4.86 -7.63 -9.39
C ALA A 45 5.57 -8.62 -8.46
N GLU A 46 5.74 -8.28 -7.19
CA GLU A 46 6.45 -9.10 -6.19
C GLU A 46 5.60 -10.22 -5.61
N MET A 47 4.33 -9.95 -5.31
CA MET A 47 3.43 -10.87 -4.61
C MET A 47 2.24 -11.32 -5.47
N GLY A 48 2.16 -10.87 -6.72
CA GLY A 48 1.09 -11.21 -7.65
C GLY A 48 -0.27 -10.65 -7.26
N LEU A 49 -1.30 -11.09 -7.96
CA LEU A 49 -2.68 -10.71 -7.72
C LEU A 49 -3.20 -11.19 -6.36
N ILE A 50 -2.64 -12.27 -5.80
CA ILE A 50 -3.02 -12.75 -4.47
C ILE A 50 -2.58 -11.73 -3.42
N GLY A 51 -1.30 -11.33 -3.41
CA GLY A 51 -0.78 -10.33 -2.49
C GLY A 51 -1.44 -8.96 -2.67
N LEU A 52 -1.60 -8.53 -3.93
CA LEU A 52 -2.28 -7.27 -4.23
C LEU A 52 -3.74 -7.27 -3.74
N SER A 53 -4.46 -8.37 -3.94
CA SER A 53 -5.84 -8.50 -3.44
C SER A 53 -5.91 -8.47 -1.92
N ALA A 54 -4.95 -9.09 -1.22
CA ALA A 54 -4.87 -9.05 0.23
C ALA A 54 -4.60 -7.62 0.74
N LEU A 55 -3.71 -6.87 0.08
CA LEU A 55 -3.43 -5.46 0.40
C LEU A 55 -4.67 -4.57 0.20
N VAL A 56 -5.36 -4.72 -0.93
CA VAL A 56 -6.60 -3.98 -1.20
C VAL A 56 -7.68 -4.35 -0.17
N ALA A 57 -7.82 -5.64 0.15
CA ALA A 57 -8.75 -6.10 1.17
C ALA A 57 -8.43 -5.53 2.56
N LEU A 58 -7.15 -5.37 2.91
CA LEU A 58 -6.72 -4.73 4.15
C LEU A 58 -7.19 -3.27 4.20
N PHE A 59 -6.91 -2.46 3.18
CA PHE A 59 -7.37 -1.06 3.15
C PHE A 59 -8.89 -0.94 3.19
N ILE A 60 -9.62 -1.82 2.48
CA ILE A 60 -11.08 -1.90 2.55
C ILE A 60 -11.54 -2.26 3.96
N ALA A 61 -10.93 -3.24 4.62
CA ALA A 61 -11.29 -3.66 5.96
C ALA A 61 -11.09 -2.53 6.98
N ILE A 62 -9.99 -1.78 6.89
CA ILE A 62 -9.73 -0.62 7.75
C ILE A 62 -10.79 0.47 7.49
N TYR A 63 -11.05 0.81 6.23
CA TYR A 63 -12.07 1.79 5.85
C TYR A 63 -13.46 1.39 6.38
N VAL A 64 -13.86 0.13 6.16
CA VAL A 64 -15.14 -0.42 6.63
C VAL A 64 -15.23 -0.37 8.16
N SER A 65 -14.14 -0.64 8.87
CA SER A 65 -14.10 -0.56 10.34
C SER A 65 -14.35 0.86 10.84
N ILE A 66 -13.74 1.86 10.18
CA ILE A 66 -13.91 3.28 10.51
C ILE A 66 -15.34 3.76 10.24
N ILE A 67 -15.95 3.40 9.11
CA ILE A 67 -17.32 3.85 8.80
C ILE A 67 -18.38 3.15 9.67
N LYS A 68 -18.13 1.90 10.10
CA LYS A 68 -19.06 1.16 10.96
C LYS A 68 -19.10 1.72 12.37
N LYS A 69 -17.98 2.22 12.90
CA LYS A 69 -17.92 2.79 14.25
C LYS A 69 -18.20 4.31 14.17
N SER A 70 -19.47 4.64 14.44
CA SER A 70 -19.99 5.95 14.89
C SER A 70 -20.58 6.91 13.85
N LYS A 71 -21.88 7.19 14.02
CA LYS A 71 -22.56 8.39 13.48
C LYS A 71 -22.17 9.67 14.22
N GLU A 72 -21.75 9.58 15.49
CA GLU A 72 -21.56 10.74 16.38
C GLU A 72 -20.12 11.30 16.38
N ARG A 73 -19.11 10.49 16.03
CA ARG A 73 -17.70 10.90 15.95
C ARG A 73 -17.29 11.33 14.55
N LYS A 74 -18.05 12.25 13.95
CA LYS A 74 -17.90 12.66 12.54
C LYS A 74 -16.48 13.12 12.18
N TYR A 75 -15.82 13.85 13.07
CA TYR A 75 -14.46 14.39 12.84
C TYR A 75 -13.40 13.30 12.94
N THR A 76 -13.48 12.43 13.94
CA THR A 76 -12.57 11.28 14.07
C THR A 76 -12.70 10.33 12.88
N ARG A 77 -13.93 10.09 12.39
CA ARG A 77 -14.18 9.30 11.18
C ARG A 77 -13.54 9.95 9.94
N ALA A 78 -13.77 11.25 9.74
CA ALA A 78 -13.18 11.98 8.62
C ALA A 78 -11.65 11.94 8.66
N PHE A 79 -11.06 12.11 9.84
CA PHE A 79 -9.62 12.01 10.06
C PHE A 79 -9.08 10.60 9.75
N GLY A 80 -9.75 9.55 10.25
CA GLY A 80 -9.42 8.17 9.93
C GLY A 80 -9.43 7.87 8.43
N ILE A 81 -10.48 8.33 7.73
CA ILE A 81 -10.61 8.18 6.28
C ILE A 81 -9.51 8.95 5.54
N SER A 82 -9.19 10.19 5.97
CA SER A 82 -8.13 10.97 5.33
C SER A 82 -6.76 10.30 5.44
N ILE A 83 -6.44 9.65 6.56
CA ILE A 83 -5.16 8.92 6.72
C ILE A 83 -5.02 7.83 5.66
N ILE A 84 -6.05 6.99 5.50
CA ILE A 84 -6.05 5.91 4.50
C ILE A 84 -5.96 6.50 3.10
N PHE A 85 -6.78 7.52 2.81
CA PHE A 85 -6.82 8.13 1.49
C PHE A 85 -5.47 8.74 1.12
N THR A 86 -4.86 9.51 2.04
CA THR A 86 -3.52 10.08 1.85
C THR A 86 -2.50 9.00 1.58
N PHE A 87 -2.43 7.94 2.41
CA PHE A 87 -1.44 6.87 2.23
C PHE A 87 -1.61 6.14 0.90
N VAL A 88 -2.85 5.76 0.55
CA VAL A 88 -3.17 5.11 -0.72
C VAL A 88 -2.83 6.00 -1.92
N THR A 89 -3.19 7.28 -1.87
CA THR A 89 -2.90 8.22 -2.97
C THR A 89 -1.41 8.47 -3.13
N ALA A 90 -0.66 8.62 -2.02
CA ALA A 90 0.78 8.76 -2.08
C ALA A 90 1.43 7.48 -2.63
N GLY A 91 0.90 6.30 -2.27
CA GLY A 91 1.36 5.00 -2.75
C GLY A 91 1.14 4.78 -4.25
N MET A 92 0.36 5.64 -4.93
CA MET A 92 0.25 5.61 -6.38
C MET A 92 1.45 6.24 -7.09
N PHE A 93 2.25 7.03 -6.38
CA PHE A 93 3.36 7.83 -6.92
C PHE A 93 4.71 7.53 -6.25
N GLU A 94 4.74 6.77 -5.16
CA GLU A 94 5.96 6.37 -4.46
C GLU A 94 5.77 5.00 -3.80
N TYR A 95 6.88 4.32 -3.47
CA TYR A 95 6.87 3.04 -2.74
C TYR A 95 6.86 3.24 -1.22
N ASN A 96 5.75 3.77 -0.69
CA ASN A 96 5.62 4.11 0.73
C ASN A 96 5.56 2.90 1.64
N ILE A 97 5.19 1.72 1.13
CA ILE A 97 5.15 0.49 1.93
C ILE A 97 6.55 -0.05 2.22
N GLY A 98 7.49 0.14 1.29
CA GLY A 98 8.90 -0.27 1.49
C GLY A 98 9.74 0.78 2.20
N ASP A 99 9.30 2.04 2.19
CA ASP A 99 9.89 3.11 2.97
C ASP A 99 9.46 2.99 4.44
N PHE A 100 10.43 2.81 5.32
CA PHE A 100 10.18 2.50 6.72
C PHE A 100 9.52 3.66 7.46
N GLU A 101 9.94 4.88 7.17
CA GLU A 101 9.45 6.11 7.77
C GLU A 101 7.99 6.35 7.41
N ALA A 102 7.63 6.20 6.13
CA ALA A 102 6.25 6.35 5.68
C ALA A 102 5.35 5.25 6.26
N PHE A 103 5.83 4.01 6.25
CA PHE A 103 5.08 2.85 6.76
C PHE A 103 4.76 2.97 8.25
N ILE A 104 5.75 3.30 9.09
CA ILE A 104 5.52 3.45 10.54
C ILE A 104 4.61 4.64 10.83
N SER A 105 4.86 5.79 10.20
CA SER A 105 4.05 6.99 10.41
C SER A 105 2.57 6.73 10.12
N PHE A 106 2.28 5.97 9.06
CA PHE A 106 0.92 5.56 8.73
C PHE A 106 0.27 4.76 9.87
N TRP A 107 0.95 3.72 10.36
CA TRP A 107 0.40 2.86 11.41
C TRP A 107 0.25 3.57 12.76
N GLU A 108 1.17 4.46 13.12
CA GLU A 108 1.09 5.25 14.34
C GLU A 108 -0.12 6.19 14.33
N VAL A 109 -0.28 6.99 13.28
CA VAL A 109 -1.39 7.94 13.17
C VAL A 109 -2.72 7.21 13.03
N LEU A 110 -2.76 6.10 12.30
CA LEU A 110 -3.93 5.24 12.21
C LEU A 110 -4.31 4.65 13.57
N SER A 111 -3.33 4.16 14.33
CA SER A 111 -3.53 3.61 15.68
C SER A 111 -4.16 4.66 16.60
N ILE A 112 -3.67 5.90 16.58
CA ILE A 112 -4.26 7.02 17.34
C ILE A 112 -5.72 7.24 16.92
N ALA A 113 -6.02 7.27 15.63
CA ALA A 113 -7.40 7.41 15.15
C ALA A 113 -8.30 6.27 15.67
N PHE A 114 -7.81 5.02 15.67
CA PHE A 114 -8.53 3.87 16.23
C PHE A 114 -8.71 3.98 17.74
N LEU A 115 -7.70 4.43 18.50
CA LEU A 115 -7.84 4.68 19.94
C LEU A 115 -8.96 5.69 20.22
N TYR A 116 -9.11 6.74 19.41
CA TYR A 116 -10.23 7.67 19.57
C TYR A 116 -11.57 7.13 19.07
N LEU A 117 -11.60 6.22 18.09
CA LEU A 117 -12.83 5.60 17.62
C LEU A 117 -13.37 4.55 18.60
N TYR A 118 -12.50 3.84 19.31
CA TYR A 118 -12.85 2.69 20.17
C TYR A 118 -12.63 2.93 21.67
N GLY A 119 -11.79 3.88 22.07
CA GLY A 119 -11.29 4.03 23.44
C GLY A 119 -12.20 4.77 24.42
N ARG A 120 -13.53 4.71 24.28
CA ARG A 120 -14.50 5.19 25.29
C ARG A 120 -15.77 4.35 25.26
N GLU A 121 -15.62 3.06 25.54
CA GLU A 121 -16.65 2.26 26.21
C GLU A 121 -16.43 2.36 27.72
#